data_AF-A0A7L4RGP7-F1
#
_entry.id   AF-A0A7L4RGP7-F1
#
_cell.length_a   1.000
_cell.length_b   1.000
_cell.length_c   1.000
_cell.angle_alpha   90.00
_cell.angle_beta   90.00
_cell.angle_gamma   90.00
#
_symmetry.space_group_name_H-M   'P 1'
#
loop_
_entity.id
_entity.type
_entity.pdbx_description
1 polymer ?
#
loop_
_entity_poly.entity_id
_entity_poly.type
_entity_poly.pdbx_seq_one_letter_code
_entity_poly.pdbx_strand_id
1 'polypeptide(L)'
;MKKASQEAELVSVKTVQVDVQSEEKASRVELLVRLVYWIPLCIVQAVLGIILVILWLVNLVTILVLGKRVGMDLVKKYWQYKAKMECYYLLMTDERPPIMPE
;
A
#
# COMPACT_ATOMS: atom_id res chain seq x y z
N MET A 1 -21.04 18.38 -47.36
CA MET A 1 -20.94 18.69 -45.92
C MET A 1 -21.57 17.64 -44.98
N LYS A 2 -22.36 16.65 -45.45
CA LYS A 2 -23.04 15.69 -44.55
C LYS A 2 -22.19 14.50 -44.05
N LYS A 3 -21.01 14.26 -44.63
CA LYS A 3 -20.14 13.11 -44.28
C LYS A 3 -19.37 13.29 -42.96
N ALA A 4 -18.99 14.53 -42.61
CA ALA A 4 -18.26 14.81 -41.37
C ALA A 4 -19.14 14.74 -40.11
N SER A 5 -20.46 14.88 -40.26
CA SER A 5 -21.40 14.81 -39.14
C SER A 5 -21.68 13.36 -38.69
N GLN A 6 -21.50 12.38 -39.57
CA GLN A 6 -21.70 10.95 -39.26
C GLN A 6 -20.48 10.32 -38.57
N GLU A 7 -19.28 10.83 -38.81
CA GLU A 7 -18.07 10.38 -38.11
C GLU A 7 -18.02 10.89 -36.66
N ALA A 8 -18.62 12.07 -36.39
CA ALA A 8 -18.73 12.62 -35.04
C ALA A 8 -19.71 11.86 -34.14
N GLU A 9 -20.71 11.19 -34.71
CA GLU A 9 -21.71 10.40 -33.97
C GLU A 9 -21.24 8.95 -33.72
N LEU A 10 -20.38 8.39 -34.60
CA LEU A 10 -19.80 7.06 -34.44
C LEU A 10 -18.71 6.97 -33.34
N VAL A 11 -18.21 8.11 -32.86
CA VAL A 11 -17.29 8.21 -31.70
C VAL A 11 -18.08 8.45 -30.40
N SER A 12 -19.41 8.37 -30.43
CA SER A 12 -20.24 8.27 -29.23
C SER A 12 -20.05 6.91 -28.56
N VAL A 13 -18.95 6.79 -27.82
CA VAL A 13 -18.74 5.93 -26.65
C VAL A 13 -19.58 4.66 -26.65
N LYS A 14 -19.14 3.66 -27.41
CA LYS A 14 -19.61 2.29 -27.24
C LYS A 14 -19.16 1.85 -25.84
N THR A 15 -20.03 2.01 -24.85
CA THR A 15 -19.82 1.51 -23.49
C THR A 15 -19.86 0.00 -23.53
N VAL A 16 -18.72 -0.59 -23.87
CA VAL A 16 -18.51 -2.03 -23.74
C VAL A 16 -18.65 -2.32 -22.25
N GLN A 17 -19.76 -2.96 -21.88
CA GLN A 17 -19.93 -3.49 -20.54
C GLN A 17 -18.93 -4.62 -20.37
N VAL A 18 -17.77 -4.25 -19.85
CA VAL A 18 -16.79 -5.22 -19.36
C VAL A 18 -17.34 -5.69 -18.03
N ASP A 19 -18.06 -6.80 -18.08
CA ASP A 19 -18.40 -7.56 -16.89
C ASP A 19 -17.08 -8.10 -16.34
N VAL A 20 -16.49 -7.35 -15.40
CA VAL A 20 -15.31 -7.78 -14.65
C VAL A 20 -15.81 -8.89 -13.74
N GLN A 21 -15.70 -10.13 -14.23
CA GLN A 21 -15.89 -11.33 -13.43
C GLN A 21 -14.88 -11.29 -12.28
N SER A 22 -15.34 -10.85 -11.12
CA SER A 22 -14.62 -10.97 -9.87
C SER A 22 -14.73 -12.44 -9.45
N GLU A 23 -13.72 -13.22 -9.83
CA GLU A 23 -13.69 -14.69 -9.68
C GLU A 23 -13.79 -15.14 -8.20
N GLU A 24 -13.45 -14.26 -7.24
CA GLU A 24 -13.55 -14.55 -5.81
C GLU A 24 -14.82 -13.96 -5.19
N LYS A 25 -15.73 -14.85 -4.76
CA LYS A 25 -16.83 -14.48 -3.86
C LYS A 25 -16.25 -13.92 -2.57
N ALA A 26 -16.25 -12.60 -2.42
CA ALA A 26 -15.94 -11.91 -1.16
C ALA A 26 -16.85 -12.46 -0.05
N SER A 27 -16.31 -13.36 0.76
CA SER A 27 -17.04 -13.93 1.89
C SER A 27 -17.09 -12.92 3.02
N ARG A 28 -18.26 -12.68 3.61
CA ARG A 28 -18.41 -11.77 4.77
C ARG A 28 -17.51 -12.17 5.95
N VAL A 29 -17.16 -13.46 6.03
CA VAL A 29 -16.24 -14.00 7.03
C VAL A 29 -14.81 -13.48 6.82
N GLU A 30 -14.39 -13.30 5.57
CA GLU A 30 -13.07 -12.79 5.26
C GLU A 30 -12.88 -11.34 5.68
N LEU A 31 -13.95 -10.53 5.58
CA LEU A 31 -13.97 -9.17 6.13
C LEU A 31 -13.79 -9.15 7.64
N LEU A 32 -14.39 -10.08 8.38
CA LEU A 32 -14.20 -10.20 9.83
C LEU A 32 -12.77 -10.59 10.17
N VAL A 33 -12.20 -11.55 9.45
CA VAL A 33 -10.79 -11.95 9.62
C VAL A 33 -9.86 -10.77 9.32
N ARG A 34 -10.12 -9.98 8.27
CA ARG A 34 -9.37 -8.76 7.94
C ARG A 34 -9.39 -7.74 9.08
N LEU A 35 -10.54 -7.54 9.73
CA LEU A 35 -10.68 -6.63 10.86
C LEU A 35 -9.86 -7.07 12.08
N VAL A 36 -9.82 -8.38 12.36
CA VAL A 36 -8.98 -8.92 13.44
C VAL A 36 -7.50 -8.86 13.07
N TYR A 37 -7.15 -9.13 11.81
CA TYR A 37 -5.77 -9.14 11.30
C TYR A 37 -5.13 -7.75 11.26
N TRP A 38 -5.93 -6.69 11.14
CA TRP A 38 -5.48 -5.30 11.33
C TRP A 38 -4.75 -5.11 12.66
N ILE A 39 -5.26 -5.69 13.75
CA ILE A 39 -4.80 -5.41 15.11
C ILE A 39 -3.31 -5.76 15.30
N PRO A 40 -2.87 -6.99 14.99
CA PRO A 40 -1.45 -7.32 15.10
C PRO A 40 -0.58 -6.48 14.17
N LEU A 41 -1.05 -6.17 12.95
CA LEU A 41 -0.30 -5.33 12.01
C LEU A 41 -0.03 -3.94 12.59
N CYS A 42 -1.06 -3.29 13.15
CA CYS A 42 -0.92 -1.97 13.76
C CYS A 42 0.06 -1.99 14.95
N ILE A 43 0.04 -3.04 15.77
CA ILE A 43 0.96 -3.20 16.89
C ILE A 43 2.40 -3.31 16.40
N VAL A 44 2.66 -4.17 15.41
CA VAL A 44 4.01 -4.32 14.83
C VAL A 44 4.47 -3.01 14.19
N GLN A 45 3.61 -2.33 13.44
CA GLN A 45 3.91 -1.04 12.84
C GLN A 45 4.28 0.01 13.89
N ALA A 46 3.57 0.05 15.02
CA ALA A 46 3.86 0.98 16.10
C ALA A 46 5.25 0.74 16.71
N VAL A 47 5.59 -0.52 16.99
CA VAL A 47 6.91 -0.89 17.53
C VAL A 47 8.03 -0.52 16.56
N LEU A 48 7.89 -0.87 15.28
CA LEU A 48 8.87 -0.52 14.26
C LEU A 48 8.97 1.00 14.06
N GLY A 49 7.86 1.72 14.17
CA GLY A 49 7.83 3.18 14.12
C GLY A 49 8.65 3.82 15.24
N ILE A 50 8.54 3.32 16.47
CA ILE A 50 9.35 3.78 17.61
C ILE A 50 10.84 3.58 17.34
N ILE A 51 11.22 2.42 16.81
CA ILE A 51 12.62 2.12 16.44
C ILE A 51 13.12 3.12 15.39
N LEU A 52 12.30 3.46 14.40
CA LEU A 52 12.66 4.45 13.39
C LEU A 52 12.82 5.86 13.96
N VAL A 53 11.97 6.27 14.89
CA VAL A 53 12.09 7.57 15.57
C VAL A 53 13.42 7.67 16.32
N ILE A 54 13.79 6.61 17.04
CA ILE A 54 15.09 6.53 17.73
C ILE A 54 16.23 6.61 16.72
N LEU A 55 16.15 5.84 15.63
CA LEU A 55 17.16 5.86 14.57
C LEU A 55 17.29 7.23 13.91
N TRP A 56 16.18 7.96 13.77
CA TRP A 56 16.16 9.33 13.25
C TRP A 56 16.88 10.29 14.21
N LEU A 57 16.62 10.20 15.51
CA LEU A 57 17.33 10.99 16.53
C LEU A 57 18.84 10.69 16.53
N VAL A 58 19.23 9.42 16.42
CA VAL A 58 20.64 9.04 16.31
C VAL A 58 21.27 9.59 15.03
N ASN A 59 20.57 9.52 13.90
CA ASN A 59 21.05 10.07 12.64
C ASN A 59 21.19 11.60 12.71
N LEU A 60 20.31 12.30 13.43
CA LEU A 60 20.43 13.75 13.63
C LEU A 60 21.78 14.10 14.26
N VAL A 61 22.14 13.43 15.35
CA VAL A 61 23.43 13.64 16.04
C VAL A 61 24.60 13.19 15.16
N THR A 62 24.48 12.03 14.51
CA THR A 62 25.56 11.48 13.69
C THR A 62 25.86 12.33 12.46
N ILE A 63 24.84 12.93 11.83
CA ILE A 63 25.02 13.84 10.70
C ILE A 63 25.68 15.13 11.14
N LEU A 64 25.27 15.70 12.28
CA LEU A 64 25.84 16.94 12.80
C LEU A 64 27.32 16.82 13.18
N VAL A 65 27.72 15.69 13.77
CA VAL A 65 29.11 15.50 14.25
C VAL A 65 30.00 14.83 13.21
N LEU A 66 29.53 13.78 12.54
CA LEU A 66 30.35 12.95 11.63
C LEU A 66 30.03 13.18 10.14
N GLY A 67 28.92 13.83 9.79
CA GLY A 67 28.46 13.95 8.40
C GLY A 67 28.10 12.61 7.75
N LYS A 68 27.89 11.55 8.55
CA LYS A 68 27.61 10.19 8.05
C LYS A 68 26.21 9.74 8.48
N ARG A 69 25.56 8.95 7.63
CA ARG A 69 24.24 8.34 7.89
C ARG A 69 24.41 6.88 8.29
N VAL A 70 23.65 6.44 9.28
CA VAL A 70 23.73 5.08 9.84
C VAL A 70 22.35 4.42 9.75
N GLY A 71 22.33 3.13 9.41
CA GLY A 71 21.10 2.31 9.46
C GLY A 71 20.13 2.53 8.29
N MET A 72 20.62 2.98 7.14
CA MET A 72 19.76 3.22 5.96
C MET A 72 19.05 1.94 5.47
N ASP A 73 19.68 0.78 5.65
CA ASP A 73 19.09 -0.52 5.28
C ASP A 73 17.85 -0.86 6.12
N LEU A 74 17.87 -0.56 7.43
CA LEU A 74 16.73 -0.75 8.32
C LEU A 74 15.56 0.17 7.93
N VAL A 75 15.87 1.42 7.57
CA VAL A 75 14.86 2.37 7.07
C VAL A 75 14.22 1.86 5.79
N LYS A 76 15.02 1.34 4.85
CA LYS A 76 14.52 0.77 3.59
C LYS A 76 13.59 -0.42 3.83
N LYS A 77 13.99 -1.37 4.68
CA LYS A 77 13.16 -2.53 5.05
C LYS A 77 11.84 -2.11 5.68
N TYR A 78 11.87 -1.12 6.58
CA TYR A 78 10.65 -0.58 7.19
C TYR A 78 9.70 0.01 6.15
N TRP A 79 10.20 0.84 5.23
CA TRP A 79 9.35 1.46 4.21
C TRP A 79 8.75 0.45 3.25
N GLN A 80 9.50 -0.58 2.87
CA GLN A 80 8.97 -1.70 2.07
C GLN A 80 7.85 -2.43 2.80
N TYR A 81 8.04 -2.71 4.09
CA TYR A 81 7.02 -3.33 4.94
C TYR A 81 5.78 -2.44 5.10
N LYS A 82 5.98 -1.15 5.39
CA LYS A 82 4.91 -0.17 5.55
C LYS A 82 4.08 -0.03 4.29
N ALA A 83 4.70 0.03 3.11
CA ALA A 83 3.98 0.12 1.84
C ALA A 83 3.09 -1.10 1.60
N LYS A 84 3.57 -2.32 1.90
CA LYS A 84 2.73 -3.54 1.82
C LYS A 84 1.52 -3.47 2.76
N MET A 85 1.72 -2.99 4.00
CA MET A 85 0.62 -2.81 4.94
C MET A 85 -0.37 -1.73 4.50
N GLU A 86 0.10 -0.61 3.96
CA GLU A 86 -0.76 0.47 3.45
C GLU A 86 -1.61 0.00 2.27
N CYS A 87 -1.05 -0.77 1.33
CA CYS A 87 -1.83 -1.38 0.24
C CYS A 87 -2.95 -2.30 0.77
N TYR A 88 -2.67 -3.08 1.81
CA TYR A 88 -3.67 -3.95 2.44
C TYR A 88 -4.76 -3.13 3.18
N TYR A 89 -4.34 -2.08 3.90
CA TYR A 89 -5.23 -1.16 4.61
C TYR A 89 -6.17 -0.41 3.67
N LEU A 90 -5.64 0.06 2.54
CA LEU A 90 -6.38 0.78 1.50
C LEU A 90 -7.21 -0.14 0.59
N LEU A 91 -7.24 -1.46 0.88
CA LEU A 91 -7.92 -2.48 0.07
C LEU A 91 -7.47 -2.50 -1.41
N MET A 92 -6.21 -2.13 -1.67
CA MET A 92 -5.60 -2.21 -3.01
C MET A 92 -5.17 -3.64 -3.36
N THR A 93 -4.97 -4.50 -2.35
CA THR A 93 -4.65 -5.91 -2.49
C THR A 93 -5.45 -6.74 -1.50
N ASP A 94 -5.84 -7.95 -1.92
CA ASP A 94 -6.43 -8.96 -1.05
C ASP A 94 -5.37 -9.88 -0.42
N GLU A 95 -4.13 -9.82 -0.92
CA GLU A 95 -3.01 -10.59 -0.37
C GLU A 95 -2.62 -10.08 1.02
N ARG A 96 -2.56 -10.99 2.01
CA ARG A 96 -2.24 -10.63 3.40
C ARG A 96 -0.73 -10.42 3.54
N PRO A 97 -0.27 -9.23 3.95
CA PRO A 97 1.15 -8.99 4.17
C PRO A 97 1.67 -9.82 5.35
N PRO A 98 2.94 -10.25 5.35
CA PRO A 98 3.53 -10.95 6.49
C PRO A 98 3.50 -10.07 7.74
N ILE A 99 3.44 -10.69 8.93
CA ILE A 99 3.40 -9.96 10.20
C ILE A 99 4.75 -9.30 10.51
N MET A 100 5.85 -9.81 9.95
CA MET A 100 7.20 -9.30 10.18
C MET A 100 7.84 -8.80 8.87
N PRO A 101 8.70 -7.77 8.94
CA PRO A 101 9.48 -7.33 7.79
C PRO A 101 10.51 -8.40 7.40
N GLU A 102 10.67 -8.62 6.10
CA GLU A 102 11.70 -9.50 5.51
C GLU A 102 13.08 -8.82 5.38
#